data_AF-A0A511QJM5-F1
#
_entry.id   AF-A0A511QJM5-F1
#
_cell.length_a   1.000
_cell.length_b   1.000
_cell.length_c   1.000
_cell.angle_alpha   90.00
_cell.angle_beta   90.00
_cell.angle_gamma   90.00
#
_symmetry.space_group_name_H-M   'P 1'
#
loop_
_entity.id
_entity.type
_entity.pdbx_description
1 polymer ?
#
loop_
_entity_poly.entity_id
_entity_poly.type
_entity_poly.pdbx_seq_one_letter_code
_entity_poly.pdbx_strand_id
1 'polypeptide(L)'
;MELVPPSSELESAFLAMYKDFADNDPENSEYYSESIADFSLYIQRLNDEAEGVNLREGYVPCSHFWLVDCQKTILGVIRVRHNISNEFLSLEAGHIGYDIAPSFRGRGYGKQMLKLALPEVKKLGIEKALITARGQSAGFDGGCIFQSISR
;
A
#
# COMPACT_ATOMS: atom_id res chain seq x y z
N MET A 1 5.34 9.07 13.26
CA MET A 1 4.90 8.20 12.17
C MET A 1 3.94 8.98 11.30
N GLU A 2 4.19 9.00 10.01
CA GLU A 2 3.41 9.74 9.02
C GLU A 2 3.30 8.94 7.72
N LEU A 3 2.29 9.26 6.91
CA LEU A 3 2.19 8.77 5.54
C LEU A 3 2.80 9.81 4.61
N VAL A 4 3.75 9.38 3.78
CA VAL A 4 4.38 10.22 2.76
C VAL A 4 4.16 9.62 1.37
N PRO A 5 4.06 10.44 0.30
CA PRO A 5 4.06 9.92 -1.06
C PRO A 5 5.42 9.28 -1.40
N PRO A 6 5.46 8.36 -2.39
CA PRO A 6 6.70 7.84 -2.94
C PRO A 6 7.63 8.97 -3.38
N SER A 7 8.90 8.86 -2.98
CA SER A 7 9.91 9.84 -3.34
C SER A 7 11.26 9.15 -3.54
N SER A 8 12.01 9.62 -4.54
CA SER A 8 13.38 9.20 -4.79
C SER A 8 14.30 9.46 -3.59
N GLU A 9 13.97 10.43 -2.73
CA GLU A 9 14.76 10.75 -1.52
C GLU A 9 14.79 9.62 -0.47
N LEU A 10 13.84 8.69 -0.54
CA LEU A 10 13.68 7.59 0.41
C LEU A 10 14.16 6.25 -0.16
N GLU A 11 14.91 6.27 -1.28
CA GLU A 11 15.44 5.06 -1.93
C GLU A 11 16.12 4.12 -0.95
N SER A 12 17.12 4.60 -0.19
CA SER A 12 17.84 3.74 0.75
C SER A 12 16.93 3.11 1.82
N ALA A 13 15.91 3.84 2.28
CA ALA A 13 14.95 3.33 3.25
C ALA A 13 14.00 2.30 2.63
N PHE A 14 13.61 2.50 1.36
CA PHE A 14 12.78 1.56 0.63
C PHE A 14 13.53 0.27 0.30
N LEU A 15 14.80 0.37 -0.11
CA LEU A 15 15.66 -0.81 -0.35
C LEU A 15 15.87 -1.62 0.94
N ALA A 16 15.98 -0.97 2.10
CA ALA A 16 16.03 -1.65 3.39
C ALA A 16 14.73 -2.38 3.71
N MET A 17 13.57 -1.75 3.44
CA MET A 17 12.27 -2.39 3.56
C MET A 17 12.14 -3.60 2.61
N TYR A 18 12.54 -3.44 1.35
CA TYR A 18 12.55 -4.53 0.37
C TYR A 18 13.38 -5.71 0.88
N LYS A 19 14.59 -5.44 1.39
CA LYS A 19 15.46 -6.50 1.93
C LYS A 19 14.76 -7.27 3.07
N ASP A 20 14.04 -6.58 3.95
CA ASP A 20 13.26 -7.22 5.00
C ASP A 20 12.17 -8.16 4.45
N PHE A 21 11.49 -7.75 3.36
CA PHE A 21 10.58 -8.63 2.63
C PHE A 21 11.31 -9.81 1.97
N ALA A 22 12.40 -9.58 1.24
CA ALA A 22 13.13 -10.63 0.55
C ALA A 22 13.66 -11.71 1.52
N ASP A 23 14.12 -11.31 2.71
CA ASP A 23 14.68 -12.23 3.70
C ASP A 23 13.60 -13.03 4.47
N ASN A 24 12.43 -12.42 4.73
CA ASN A 24 11.43 -12.98 5.65
C ASN A 24 10.08 -13.33 5.01
N ASP A 25 9.82 -12.86 3.78
CA ASP A 25 8.57 -13.04 3.05
C ASP A 25 8.79 -12.87 1.53
N PRO A 26 9.59 -13.77 0.91
CA PRO A 26 10.05 -13.61 -0.47
C PRO A 26 8.90 -13.61 -1.48
N GLU A 27 7.79 -14.32 -1.21
CA GLU A 27 6.59 -14.29 -2.07
C GLU A 27 6.04 -12.86 -2.20
N ASN A 28 5.98 -12.12 -1.09
CA ASN A 28 5.49 -10.74 -1.12
C ASN A 28 6.56 -9.73 -1.54
N SER A 29 7.85 -10.09 -1.54
CA SER A 29 8.91 -9.21 -2.06
C SER A 29 8.78 -8.96 -3.57
N GLU A 30 8.19 -9.90 -4.31
CA GLU A 30 8.02 -9.80 -5.77
C GLU A 30 7.21 -8.57 -6.19
N TYR A 31 6.27 -8.11 -5.34
CA TYR A 31 5.50 -6.87 -5.56
C TYR A 31 6.38 -5.61 -5.66
N TYR A 32 7.58 -5.66 -5.12
CA TYR A 32 8.53 -4.56 -5.04
C TYR A 32 9.78 -4.79 -5.89
N SER A 33 9.86 -5.89 -6.65
CA SER A 33 11.02 -6.25 -7.46
C SER A 33 11.43 -5.15 -8.46
N GLU A 34 10.45 -4.47 -9.07
CA GLU A 34 10.69 -3.34 -9.98
C GLU A 34 11.51 -2.21 -9.33
N SER A 35 11.37 -1.99 -8.01
CA SER A 35 12.11 -0.95 -7.30
C SER A 35 13.61 -1.24 -7.20
N ILE A 36 14.01 -2.51 -7.34
CA ILE A 36 15.42 -2.94 -7.30
C ILE A 36 16.06 -2.86 -8.68
N ALA A 37 15.27 -3.07 -9.73
CA ALA A 37 15.75 -2.98 -11.11
C ALA A 37 16.05 -1.52 -11.49
N ASP A 38 15.12 -0.61 -11.20
CA ASP A 38 15.29 0.83 -11.41
C ASP A 38 14.35 1.60 -10.48
N PHE A 39 14.91 2.14 -9.39
CA PHE A 39 14.12 2.85 -8.39
C PHE A 39 13.49 4.13 -8.95
N SER A 40 14.18 4.85 -9.82
CA SER A 40 13.66 6.11 -10.38
C SER A 40 12.46 5.84 -11.29
N LEU A 41 12.56 4.82 -12.14
CA LEU A 41 11.45 4.39 -12.99
C LEU A 41 10.29 3.83 -12.17
N TYR A 42 10.58 3.10 -11.09
CA TYR A 42 9.56 2.62 -10.16
C TYR A 42 8.78 3.80 -9.55
N ILE A 43 9.46 4.83 -9.04
CA ILE A 43 8.79 6.04 -8.50
C ILE A 43 7.97 6.75 -9.55
N GLN A 44 8.51 6.91 -10.77
CA GLN A 44 7.76 7.50 -11.88
C GLN A 44 6.48 6.70 -12.16
N ARG A 45 6.55 5.37 -12.22
CA ARG A 45 5.38 4.51 -12.43
C ARG A 45 4.33 4.71 -11.35
N LEU A 46 4.73 4.79 -10.08
CA LEU A 46 3.78 5.01 -8.97
C LEU A 46 3.08 6.37 -9.06
N ASN A 47 3.79 7.40 -9.52
CA ASN A 47 3.23 8.73 -9.73
C ASN A 47 2.29 8.76 -10.95
N ASP A 48 2.67 8.14 -12.07
CA ASP A 48 1.81 7.98 -13.24
C ASP A 48 0.52 7.23 -12.88
N GLU A 49 0.63 6.15 -12.09
CA GLU A 49 -0.51 5.37 -11.62
C GLU A 49 -1.45 6.20 -10.73
N ALA A 50 -0.91 7.10 -9.91
CA ALA A 50 -1.72 8.00 -9.08
C ALA A 50 -2.53 9.01 -9.90
N GLU A 51 -1.97 9.48 -11.03
CA GLU A 51 -2.64 10.42 -11.95
C GLU A 51 -3.49 9.70 -13.02
N GLY A 52 -3.50 8.37 -13.03
CA GLY A 52 -4.20 7.58 -14.04
C GLY A 52 -3.55 7.60 -15.43
N VAL A 53 -2.26 7.92 -15.49
CA VAL A 53 -1.46 7.96 -16.70
C VAL A 53 -0.78 6.61 -16.92
N ASN A 54 -0.66 6.17 -18.16
CA ASN A 54 0.01 4.91 -18.53
C ASN A 54 -0.50 3.66 -17.78
N LEU A 55 -1.77 3.66 -17.37
CA LEU A 55 -2.39 2.53 -16.70
C LEU A 55 -2.46 1.32 -17.64
N ARG A 56 -2.15 0.15 -17.10
CA ARG A 56 -2.41 -1.13 -17.77
C ARG A 56 -3.91 -1.31 -17.97
N GLU A 57 -4.30 -2.02 -19.02
CA GLU A 57 -5.71 -2.31 -19.27
C GLU A 57 -6.36 -3.00 -18.06
N GLY A 58 -7.52 -2.50 -17.63
CA GLY A 58 -8.24 -3.00 -16.46
C GLY A 58 -7.76 -2.47 -15.10
N TYR A 59 -6.69 -1.67 -15.06
CA TYR A 59 -6.22 -1.00 -13.84
C TYR A 59 -6.94 0.34 -13.63
N VAL A 60 -6.96 0.78 -12.38
CA VAL A 60 -7.58 2.03 -11.94
C VAL A 60 -6.50 2.92 -11.33
N PRO A 61 -6.68 4.25 -11.33
CA PRO A 61 -5.76 5.14 -10.64
C PRO A 61 -5.57 4.74 -9.17
N CYS A 62 -4.31 4.75 -8.72
CA CYS A 62 -3.92 4.27 -7.40
C CYS A 62 -2.88 5.19 -6.77
N SER A 63 -3.25 5.85 -5.67
CA SER A 63 -2.31 6.61 -4.86
C SER A 63 -1.53 5.69 -3.94
N HIS A 64 -0.23 5.86 -3.93
CA HIS A 64 0.69 5.10 -3.08
C HIS A 64 1.16 5.99 -1.93
N PHE A 65 1.29 5.41 -0.73
CA PHE A 65 1.90 6.09 0.41
C PHE A 65 2.74 5.11 1.21
N TRP A 66 3.76 5.64 1.89
CA TRP A 66 4.67 4.89 2.74
C TRP A 66 4.55 5.35 4.18
N LEU A 67 4.44 4.41 5.13
CA LEU A 67 4.43 4.71 6.56
C LEU A 67 5.87 4.87 7.04
N VAL A 68 6.22 6.08 7.44
CA VAL A 68 7.59 6.44 7.83
C VAL A 68 7.64 6.82 9.31
N ASP A 69 8.64 6.34 10.05
CA ASP A 69 8.90 6.73 11.44
C ASP A 69 9.77 8.00 11.57
N CYS A 70 10.09 8.41 12.80
CA CYS A 70 10.91 9.61 13.01
C CYS A 70 12.39 9.43 12.63
N GLN A 71 12.84 8.22 12.33
CA GLN A 71 14.19 7.90 11.83
C GLN A 71 14.23 7.77 10.31
N LYS A 72 13.14 8.10 9.60
CA LYS A 72 12.98 7.86 8.16
C LYS A 72 12.99 6.38 7.75
N THR A 73 12.66 5.47 8.67
CA THR A 73 12.46 4.06 8.34
C THR A 73 11.09 3.86 7.72
N ILE A 74 11.02 3.16 6.58
CA ILE A 74 9.74 2.74 6.01
C ILE A 74 9.29 1.46 6.72
N LEU A 75 8.15 1.55 7.41
CA LEU A 75 7.56 0.45 8.17
C LEU A 75 6.55 -0.36 7.36
N GLY A 76 6.05 0.21 6.27
CA GLY A 76 5.07 -0.41 5.41
C GLY A 76 4.60 0.53 4.31
N VAL A 77 3.77 -0.01 3.43
CA VAL A 77 3.20 0.71 2.29
C VAL A 77 1.70 0.52 2.24
N ILE A 78 1.00 1.51 1.72
CA ILE A 78 -0.44 1.49 1.53
C ILE A 78 -0.79 2.02 0.14
N ARG A 79 -1.74 1.35 -0.50
CA ARG A 79 -2.25 1.64 -1.83
C ARG A 79 -3.72 2.00 -1.71
N VAL A 80 -4.09 3.15 -2.25
CA VAL A 80 -5.45 3.69 -2.24
C VAL A 80 -5.92 3.82 -3.68
N ARG A 81 -6.76 2.87 -4.10
CA ARG A 81 -7.40 2.87 -5.41
C ARG A 81 -8.53 3.90 -5.42
N HIS A 82 -8.58 4.73 -6.47
CA HIS A 82 -9.53 5.83 -6.57
C HIS A 82 -10.96 5.36 -6.87
N ASN A 83 -11.08 4.16 -7.40
CA ASN A 83 -12.35 3.47 -7.59
C ASN A 83 -12.13 1.96 -7.64
N ILE A 84 -13.21 1.19 -7.52
CA ILE A 84 -13.21 -0.28 -7.63
C ILE A 84 -14.13 -0.76 -8.76
N SER A 85 -14.20 0.02 -9.86
CA SER A 85 -15.15 -0.19 -10.95
C SER A 85 -14.97 -1.50 -11.72
N ASN A 86 -13.82 -2.16 -11.53
CA ASN A 86 -13.55 -3.49 -12.08
C ASN A 86 -14.08 -4.58 -11.14
N GLU A 87 -14.76 -5.58 -11.71
CA GLU A 87 -15.32 -6.73 -11.00
C GLU A 87 -14.32 -7.36 -10.01
N PHE A 88 -13.07 -7.58 -10.44
CA PHE A 88 -12.01 -8.13 -9.57
C PHE A 88 -11.70 -7.21 -8.36
N LEU A 89 -11.64 -5.89 -8.58
CA LEU A 89 -11.36 -4.94 -7.50
C LEU A 89 -12.54 -4.81 -6.54
N SER A 90 -13.76 -4.90 -7.04
CA SER A 90 -14.96 -4.84 -6.22
C SER A 90 -15.18 -6.07 -5.33
N LEU A 91 -14.64 -7.22 -5.74
CA LEU A 91 -14.84 -8.51 -5.07
C LEU A 91 -13.63 -8.90 -4.20
N GLU A 92 -12.40 -8.69 -4.68
CA GLU A 92 -11.21 -9.36 -4.13
C GLU A 92 -10.10 -8.41 -3.65
N ALA A 93 -10.03 -7.17 -4.15
CA ALA A 93 -8.87 -6.29 -3.90
C ALA A 93 -9.19 -4.93 -3.26
N GLY A 94 -10.45 -4.49 -3.24
CA GLY A 94 -10.92 -3.33 -2.49
C GLY A 94 -10.36 -1.98 -2.91
N HIS A 95 -10.68 -0.96 -2.13
CA HIS A 95 -10.14 0.40 -2.28
C HIS A 95 -8.76 0.52 -1.65
N ILE A 96 -8.49 -0.24 -0.58
CA ILE A 96 -7.26 -0.11 0.20
C ILE A 96 -6.60 -1.48 0.34
N GLY A 97 -5.36 -1.57 -0.16
CA GLY A 97 -4.45 -2.68 0.11
C GLY A 97 -3.19 -2.16 0.80
N TYR A 98 -2.66 -2.90 1.76
CA TYR A 98 -1.47 -2.47 2.50
C TYR A 98 -0.58 -3.63 2.92
N ASP A 99 0.73 -3.35 3.08
CA ASP A 99 1.71 -4.31 3.59
C ASP A 99 2.56 -3.66 4.68
N ILE A 100 2.84 -4.44 5.72
CA ILE A 100 3.80 -4.09 6.77
C ILE A 100 5.04 -4.96 6.56
N ALA A 101 6.22 -4.33 6.58
CA ALA A 101 7.49 -5.02 6.50
C ALA A 101 7.57 -6.11 7.58
N PRO A 102 7.95 -7.36 7.24
CA PRO A 102 7.91 -8.51 8.14
C PRO A 102 8.38 -8.26 9.57
N SER A 103 9.53 -7.61 9.73
CA SER A 103 10.13 -7.31 11.04
C SER A 103 9.27 -6.40 11.93
N PHE A 104 8.32 -5.66 11.34
CA PHE A 104 7.46 -4.70 12.02
C PHE A 104 6.01 -5.18 12.19
N ARG A 105 5.69 -6.40 11.75
CA ARG A 105 4.36 -7.01 11.91
C ARG A 105 4.04 -7.29 13.39
N GLY A 106 2.75 -7.39 13.71
CA GLY A 106 2.28 -7.66 15.07
C GLY A 106 2.40 -6.48 16.06
N ARG A 107 2.88 -5.31 15.62
CA ARG A 107 3.08 -4.12 16.46
C ARG A 107 1.99 -3.06 16.34
N GLY A 108 0.91 -3.35 15.61
CA GLY A 108 -0.22 -2.44 15.41
C GLY A 108 -0.03 -1.39 14.31
N TYR A 109 1.10 -1.37 13.60
CA TYR A 109 1.36 -0.37 12.55
C TYR A 109 0.38 -0.42 11.38
N GLY A 110 -0.14 -1.60 11.00
CA GLY A 110 -1.17 -1.71 9.95
C GLY A 110 -2.44 -0.91 10.30
N LYS A 111 -2.92 -1.03 11.54
CA LYS A 111 -4.08 -0.26 12.03
C LYS A 111 -3.80 1.24 12.03
N GLN A 112 -2.59 1.64 12.42
CA GLN A 112 -2.20 3.05 12.41
C GLN A 112 -2.09 3.60 10.98
N MET A 113 -1.50 2.84 10.06
CA MET A 113 -1.38 3.19 8.66
C MET A 113 -2.75 3.39 8.00
N LEU A 114 -3.67 2.46 8.23
CA LEU A 114 -5.06 2.59 7.77
C LEU A 114 -5.72 3.86 8.30
N LYS A 115 -5.60 4.14 9.61
CA LYS A 115 -6.15 5.35 10.22
C LYS A 115 -5.60 6.64 9.58
N LEU A 116 -4.30 6.65 9.24
CA LEU A 116 -3.65 7.78 8.58
C LEU A 116 -4.07 7.91 7.11
N ALA A 117 -4.48 6.84 6.44
CA ALA A 117 -4.91 6.86 5.04
C ALA A 117 -6.38 7.29 4.86
N LEU A 118 -7.24 7.16 5.87
CA LEU A 118 -8.66 7.53 5.77
C LEU A 118 -8.92 8.98 5.28
N PRO A 119 -8.15 10.01 5.71
CA PRO A 119 -8.27 11.35 5.16
C PRO A 119 -8.00 11.42 3.65
N GLU A 120 -7.01 10.66 3.15
CA GLU A 120 -6.70 10.62 1.71
C GLU A 120 -7.82 9.97 0.91
N VAL A 121 -8.37 8.86 1.43
CA VAL A 121 -9.51 8.19 0.82
C VAL A 121 -10.74 9.10 0.76
N LYS A 122 -10.95 9.91 1.81
CA LYS A 122 -12.05 10.88 1.86
C LYS A 122 -11.86 12.02 0.85
N LYS A 123 -10.63 12.47 0.58
CA LYS A 123 -10.35 13.48 -0.47
C LYS A 123 -10.76 12.99 -1.85
N LEU A 124 -10.75 11.68 -2.09
CA LEU A 124 -11.21 11.04 -3.32
C LEU A 124 -12.74 10.91 -3.41
N GLY A 125 -13.49 11.38 -2.42
CA GLY A 125 -14.96 11.30 -2.40
C GLY A 125 -15.51 9.91 -2.06
N ILE A 126 -14.65 8.99 -1.60
CA ILE A 126 -15.05 7.64 -1.20
C ILE A 126 -15.64 7.70 0.22
N GLU A 127 -16.91 7.34 0.38
CA GLU A 127 -17.59 7.35 1.69
C GLU A 127 -17.44 6.03 2.48
N LYS A 128 -17.27 4.92 1.75
CA LYS A 128 -17.07 3.57 2.31
C LYS A 128 -15.93 2.89 1.55
N ALA A 129 -14.84 2.56 2.25
CA ALA A 129 -13.74 1.82 1.67
C ALA A 129 -13.90 0.33 1.98
N LEU A 130 -13.76 -0.47 0.93
CA LEU A 130 -13.44 -1.88 1.05
C LEU A 130 -11.93 -2.00 1.31
N ILE A 131 -11.56 -2.67 2.39
CA ILE A 131 -10.18 -2.90 2.79
C ILE A 131 -9.88 -4.38 2.68
N THR A 132 -8.74 -4.68 2.10
CA THR A 132 -8.31 -6.05 1.84
C THR A 132 -6.91 -6.18 2.37
N ALA A 133 -6.79 -7.03 3.39
CA ALA A 133 -5.53 -7.30 4.07
C ALA A 133 -5.22 -8.78 3.92
N ARG A 134 -4.06 -9.11 3.34
CA ARG A 134 -3.55 -10.48 3.37
C ARG A 134 -2.91 -10.71 4.74
N GLY A 135 -3.69 -11.21 5.68
CA GLY A 135 -3.21 -11.53 7.03
C GLY A 135 -2.57 -12.92 7.07
N GLN A 136 -1.27 -13.00 7.38
CA GLN A 136 -0.72 -14.21 8.01
C GLN A 136 -0.98 -14.12 9.50
N SER A 137 -2.21 -14.44 9.91
CA SER A 137 -2.56 -14.70 11.31
C SER A 137 -3.25 -16.04 11.31
N ALA A 138 -2.75 -17.01 12.09
CA ALA A 138 -3.44 -18.28 12.29
C ALA A 138 -4.87 -17.98 12.78
N GLY A 139 -5.86 -18.16 11.89
CA GLY A 139 -7.26 -17.87 12.14
C GLY A 139 -7.92 -16.79 11.26
N PHE A 140 -7.22 -16.19 10.29
CA PHE A 140 -7.82 -15.28 9.30
C PHE A 140 -7.76 -15.89 7.90
N ASP A 141 -8.82 -16.59 7.50
CA ASP A 141 -9.07 -16.93 6.09
C ASP A 141 -9.38 -15.63 5.34
N GLY A 142 -8.40 -15.12 4.57
CA GLY A 142 -8.59 -14.26 3.38
C GLY A 142 -9.70 -13.20 3.38
N GLY A 143 -10.08 -12.62 4.53
CA GLY A 143 -11.32 -11.88 4.66
C GLY A 143 -11.20 -10.43 4.17
N CYS A 144 -12.08 -10.06 3.24
CA CYS A 144 -12.43 -8.67 2.95
C CYS A 144 -13.00 -7.99 4.20
N ILE A 145 -12.46 -6.84 4.61
CA ILE A 145 -12.96 -6.02 5.73
C ILE A 145 -13.55 -4.74 5.15
N PHE A 146 -14.86 -4.52 5.34
CA PHE A 146 -15.46 -3.22 5.02
C PHE A 146 -15.19 -2.23 6.16
N GLN A 147 -14.57 -1.09 5.88
CA GLN A 147 -14.41 -0.02 6.85
C GLN A 147 -15.21 1.22 6.41
N SER A 148 -16.17 1.61 7.25
CA SER A 148 -16.90 2.87 7.05
C SER A 148 -15.96 4.04 7.33
N ILE A 149 -15.91 5.01 6.42
CA ILE A 149 -15.09 6.23 6.55
C ILE A 149 -15.91 7.36 7.22
N SER A 150 -17.20 7.09 7.47
CA SER A 150 -18.13 8.02 8.09
C SER A 150 -17.98 8.07 9.61
N ARG A 151 -17.31 9.15 10.07
CA ARG A 151 -17.19 9.72 11.43
C ARG A 151 -16.70 8.81 12.56
#